data_AF-A0AAQ5YYT2-F1
#
_entry.id   AF-A0AAQ5YYT2-F1
#
_cell.length_a   1.000
_cell.length_b   1.000
_cell.length_c   1.000
_cell.angle_alpha   90.00
_cell.angle_beta   90.00
_cell.angle_gamma   90.00
#
_symmetry.space_group_name_H-M   'P 1'
#
loop_
_entity.id
_entity.type
_entity.pdbx_description
1 polymer ?
#
loop_
_entity_poly.entity_id
_entity_poly.type
_entity_poly.pdbx_seq_one_letter_code
_entity_poly.pdbx_strand_id
1 'polypeptide(L)'
;MPHWIYSQIQQGFPNVNIVYTIHLCENLCHEGSCGPCSLTSTVRCRCGSKTKEVPCAKIQKEDELVFTCEKRCNKKRSCGRHKCGELCCVNVEHKCHLICGYKLNCGLHRCQEPCHRGNCEPCWQSSFDELTCHCGLSVLYPPIACGTKPPECKNLCTRRHECEHPVFHNCHSEEKCPPCTYLTQKWCMGKHEQRSNIPCHLQDISCGLTCNKMLPCETHRCRRICHRGECLAEGSCQQPCMLPRPDCGHPCSAPCHKGSSCPRTTCTAKVAVQCDCGRRKETVVCAEAANSYQRYAAIAMASKLSDMQLGDSMDIGPLLTKKELKQTRLECDQECATLERNRRLAEALQIDSSSDPFNVRSASVYSDSLKEDARKDLKFVTEVEEEIKNLVELANKNYWNFLP
;
A
#
# COMPACT_ATOMS: atom_id res chain seq x y z
N MET A 1 -16.52 -87.27 -14.66
CA MET A 1 -17.23 -86.05 -15.08
C MET A 1 -18.67 -86.40 -15.41
N PRO A 2 -19.68 -85.85 -14.71
CA PRO A 2 -21.06 -85.93 -15.17
C PRO A 2 -21.39 -84.77 -16.13
N HIS A 3 -22.26 -85.07 -17.08
CA HIS A 3 -22.43 -84.47 -18.39
C HIS A 3 -23.24 -83.16 -18.43
N TRP A 4 -23.35 -82.43 -17.32
CA TRP A 4 -24.30 -81.30 -17.18
C TRP A 4 -23.71 -79.89 -17.40
N ILE A 5 -22.39 -79.77 -17.62
CA ILE A 5 -21.72 -78.45 -17.66
C ILE A 5 -21.72 -77.80 -19.06
N TYR A 6 -22.13 -78.51 -20.13
CA TYR A 6 -21.96 -77.98 -21.50
C TYR A 6 -23.15 -77.19 -22.09
N SER A 7 -24.31 -77.07 -21.42
CA SER A 7 -25.53 -76.63 -22.12
C SER A 7 -26.03 -75.19 -21.86
N GLN A 8 -25.34 -74.32 -21.13
CA GLN A 8 -25.89 -72.99 -20.80
C GLN A 8 -24.92 -71.83 -21.03
N ILE A 9 -24.12 -71.89 -22.10
CA ILE A 9 -23.36 -70.73 -22.62
C ILE A 9 -24.23 -69.84 -23.54
N GLN A 10 -25.49 -70.19 -23.82
CA GLN A 10 -26.30 -69.49 -24.84
C GLN A 10 -27.43 -68.57 -24.36
N GLN A 11 -27.60 -68.30 -23.06
CA GLN A 11 -28.57 -67.28 -22.64
C GLN A 11 -27.86 -66.16 -21.88
N GLY A 12 -27.66 -65.05 -22.58
CA GLY A 12 -26.88 -63.90 -22.14
C GLY A 12 -27.38 -63.25 -20.86
N PHE A 13 -26.85 -63.70 -19.72
CA PHE A 13 -26.82 -62.94 -18.47
C PHE A 13 -25.48 -62.20 -18.34
N PRO A 14 -25.46 -60.93 -17.92
CA PRO A 14 -24.27 -60.11 -17.99
C PRO A 14 -23.24 -60.52 -16.92
N ASN A 15 -22.08 -60.97 -17.38
CA ASN A 15 -20.78 -60.94 -16.70
C ASN A 15 -20.80 -61.21 -15.18
N VAL A 16 -21.25 -62.39 -14.77
CA VAL A 16 -20.88 -62.93 -13.45
C VAL A 16 -19.55 -63.64 -13.65
N ASN A 17 -18.46 -62.98 -13.27
CA ASN A 17 -17.13 -63.55 -13.32
C ASN A 17 -17.00 -64.53 -12.13
N ILE A 18 -17.65 -65.70 -12.24
CA ILE A 18 -17.65 -66.76 -11.24
C ILE A 18 -16.30 -67.47 -11.36
N VAL A 19 -15.46 -67.35 -10.32
CA VAL A 19 -14.24 -68.15 -10.24
C VAL A 19 -14.66 -69.53 -9.76
N TYR A 20 -14.75 -70.50 -10.66
CA TYR A 20 -14.94 -71.90 -10.28
C TYR A 20 -13.59 -72.42 -9.74
N THR A 21 -13.38 -72.35 -8.42
CA THR A 21 -12.32 -73.13 -7.78
C THR A 21 -12.80 -74.57 -7.62
N ILE A 22 -12.64 -75.37 -8.68
CA ILE A 22 -12.84 -76.81 -8.63
C ILE A 22 -11.65 -77.41 -7.87
N HIS A 23 -11.92 -78.01 -6.71
CA HIS A 23 -10.87 -78.67 -5.92
C HIS A 23 -10.74 -80.13 -6.33
N LEU A 24 -9.51 -80.57 -6.62
CA LEU A 24 -9.21 -81.98 -6.81
C LEU A 24 -9.11 -82.66 -5.43
N CYS A 25 -9.65 -83.87 -5.31
CA CYS A 25 -9.56 -84.63 -4.08
C CYS A 25 -8.10 -85.08 -3.84
N GLU A 26 -7.57 -84.87 -2.63
CA GLU A 26 -6.20 -85.24 -2.27
C GLU A 26 -6.01 -86.77 -2.10
N ASN A 27 -7.11 -87.54 -2.06
CA ASN A 27 -7.05 -89.00 -1.94
C ASN A 27 -6.70 -89.64 -3.29
N LEU A 28 -5.64 -90.45 -3.32
CA LEU A 28 -5.14 -91.13 -4.53
C LEU A 28 -6.19 -92.03 -5.22
N CYS A 29 -7.03 -92.74 -4.45
CA CYS A 29 -8.15 -93.54 -4.94
C CYS A 29 -9.29 -93.59 -3.90
N HIS A 30 -10.55 -93.52 -4.33
CA HIS A 30 -11.72 -93.85 -3.51
C HIS A 30 -12.86 -94.42 -4.38
N GLU A 31 -13.71 -95.28 -3.83
CA GLU A 31 -14.91 -95.80 -4.51
C GLU A 31 -16.14 -94.98 -4.09
N GLY A 32 -16.84 -94.37 -5.06
CA GLY A 32 -18.02 -93.53 -4.84
C GLY A 32 -17.78 -92.03 -5.02
N SER A 33 -18.77 -91.19 -4.70
CA SER A 33 -18.65 -89.73 -4.75
C SER A 33 -17.65 -89.22 -3.69
N CYS A 34 -16.85 -88.21 -4.02
CA CYS A 34 -15.91 -87.59 -3.09
C CYS A 34 -16.65 -87.07 -1.84
N GLY A 35 -16.08 -87.27 -0.64
CA GLY A 35 -16.62 -86.72 0.62
C GLY A 35 -16.60 -85.18 0.67
N PRO A 36 -17.15 -84.55 1.73
CA PRO A 36 -17.22 -83.10 1.84
C PRO A 36 -15.82 -82.47 1.77
N CYS A 37 -15.62 -81.57 0.81
CA CYS A 37 -14.34 -80.91 0.60
C CYS A 37 -13.96 -80.05 1.82
N SER A 38 -12.77 -80.29 2.38
CA SER A 38 -12.20 -79.58 3.53
C SER A 38 -11.59 -78.21 3.19
N LEU A 39 -11.45 -77.91 1.89
CA LEU A 39 -10.85 -76.66 1.41
C LEU A 39 -11.87 -75.51 1.41
N THR A 40 -11.37 -74.28 1.44
CA THR A 40 -12.18 -73.05 1.37
C THR A 40 -12.15 -72.47 -0.04
N SER A 41 -13.33 -72.13 -0.58
CA SER A 41 -13.46 -71.40 -1.84
C SER A 41 -13.64 -69.90 -1.60
N THR A 42 -13.16 -69.08 -2.53
CA THR A 42 -13.31 -67.62 -2.48
C THR A 42 -14.50 -67.16 -3.32
N VAL A 43 -15.53 -66.62 -2.67
CA VAL A 43 -16.71 -66.08 -3.33
C VAL A 43 -16.59 -64.55 -3.43
N ARG A 44 -16.87 -64.00 -4.62
CA ARG A 44 -16.82 -62.55 -4.87
C ARG A 44 -18.18 -61.91 -4.63
N CYS A 45 -18.18 -60.70 -4.07
CA CYS A 45 -19.38 -59.91 -3.95
C CYS A 45 -19.99 -59.59 -5.31
N ARG A 46 -21.32 -59.51 -5.40
CA ARG A 46 -22.08 -59.11 -6.58
C ARG A 46 -21.59 -57.79 -7.20
N CYS A 47 -21.15 -56.84 -6.38
CA CYS A 47 -20.59 -55.56 -6.85
C CYS A 47 -19.06 -55.57 -7.05
N GLY A 48 -18.42 -56.75 -6.94
CA GLY A 48 -16.97 -56.97 -7.11
C GLY A 48 -16.05 -56.37 -6.05
N SER A 49 -16.60 -55.70 -5.03
CA SER A 49 -15.80 -54.86 -4.11
C SER A 49 -15.17 -55.57 -2.91
N LYS A 50 -15.64 -56.77 -2.56
CA LYS A 50 -15.13 -57.57 -1.44
C LYS A 50 -15.19 -59.04 -1.84
N THR A 51 -14.27 -59.83 -1.30
CA THR A 51 -14.26 -61.29 -1.42
C THR A 51 -14.42 -61.90 -0.03
N LYS A 52 -15.04 -63.08 0.04
CA LYS A 52 -15.23 -63.82 1.29
C LYS A 52 -14.85 -65.28 1.08
N GLU A 53 -14.10 -65.84 2.02
CA GLU A 53 -13.78 -67.26 2.04
C GLU A 53 -14.91 -68.05 2.69
N VAL A 54 -15.35 -69.10 2.04
CA VAL A 54 -16.43 -69.98 2.49
C VAL A 54 -16.00 -71.45 2.32
N PRO A 55 -16.23 -72.33 3.30
CA PRO A 55 -15.91 -73.75 3.18
C PRO A 55 -16.68 -74.40 2.03
N CYS A 56 -16.00 -75.20 1.20
CA CYS A 56 -16.62 -75.80 0.01
C CYS A 56 -17.79 -76.72 0.34
N ALA A 57 -17.74 -77.41 1.48
CA ALA A 57 -18.82 -78.28 1.95
C ALA A 57 -20.18 -77.56 2.14
N LYS A 58 -20.16 -76.22 2.32
CA LYS A 58 -21.37 -75.39 2.52
C LYS A 58 -21.89 -74.76 1.23
N ILE A 59 -21.23 -74.99 0.10
CA ILE A 59 -21.59 -74.42 -1.20
C ILE A 59 -22.21 -75.55 -2.02
N GLN A 60 -23.52 -75.75 -1.90
CA GLN A 60 -24.22 -76.85 -2.58
C GLN A 60 -25.05 -76.37 -3.76
N LYS A 61 -25.49 -75.10 -3.75
CA LYS A 61 -26.36 -74.51 -4.78
C LYS A 61 -25.79 -73.19 -5.30
N GLU A 62 -26.05 -72.88 -6.57
CA GLU A 62 -25.56 -71.65 -7.24
C GLU A 62 -26.01 -70.35 -6.53
N ASP A 63 -27.21 -70.34 -5.95
CA ASP A 63 -27.74 -69.18 -5.21
C ASP A 63 -26.92 -68.83 -3.95
N GLU A 64 -26.23 -69.81 -3.36
CA GLU A 64 -25.37 -69.62 -2.18
C GLU A 64 -24.00 -69.02 -2.52
N LEU A 65 -23.67 -68.92 -3.82
CA LEU A 65 -22.48 -68.22 -4.31
C LEU A 65 -22.68 -66.71 -4.51
N VAL A 66 -23.89 -66.17 -4.30
CA VAL A 66 -24.16 -64.74 -4.49
C VAL A 66 -24.02 -63.99 -3.16
N PHE A 67 -22.84 -63.43 -2.92
CA PHE A 67 -22.60 -62.57 -1.75
C PHE A 67 -22.91 -61.09 -2.05
N THR A 68 -23.73 -60.44 -1.22
CA THR A 68 -23.94 -58.97 -1.26
C THR A 68 -23.25 -58.29 -0.09
N CYS A 69 -22.47 -57.25 -0.35
CA CYS A 69 -21.77 -56.50 0.70
C CYS A 69 -22.49 -55.20 1.07
N GLU A 70 -22.27 -54.71 2.29
CA GLU A 70 -22.85 -53.45 2.78
C GLU A 70 -22.10 -52.19 2.31
N LYS A 71 -21.27 -52.31 1.25
CA LYS A 71 -20.50 -51.17 0.74
C LYS A 71 -21.42 -50.26 -0.07
N ARG A 72 -21.45 -48.97 0.29
CA ARG A 72 -22.12 -47.92 -0.50
C ARG A 72 -21.34 -47.61 -1.77
N CYS A 73 -22.05 -47.49 -2.89
CA CYS A 73 -21.43 -47.15 -4.17
C CYS A 73 -21.04 -45.67 -4.22
N ASN A 74 -19.76 -45.41 -4.49
CA ASN A 74 -19.18 -44.06 -4.61
C ASN A 74 -19.16 -43.52 -6.04
N LYS A 75 -19.65 -44.27 -7.03
CA LYS A 75 -19.72 -43.82 -8.42
C LYS A 75 -20.64 -42.60 -8.53
N LYS A 76 -20.23 -41.60 -9.32
CA LYS A 76 -21.04 -40.42 -9.60
C LYS A 76 -22.20 -40.78 -10.53
N ARG A 77 -23.38 -40.22 -10.24
CA ARG A 77 -24.54 -40.31 -11.11
C ARG A 77 -24.31 -39.56 -12.41
N SER A 78 -25.17 -39.79 -13.41
CA SER A 78 -25.12 -39.19 -14.74
C SER A 78 -25.09 -37.65 -14.68
N CYS A 79 -25.64 -37.01 -13.66
CA CYS A 79 -25.55 -35.56 -13.44
C CYS A 79 -24.15 -35.02 -13.02
N GLY A 80 -23.20 -35.88 -12.61
CA GLY A 80 -21.86 -35.46 -12.18
C GLY A 80 -21.75 -34.85 -10.77
N ARG A 81 -22.86 -34.39 -10.16
CA ARG A 81 -22.89 -33.81 -8.80
C ARG A 81 -23.22 -34.84 -7.71
N HIS A 82 -24.15 -35.74 -7.97
CA HIS A 82 -24.65 -36.69 -6.97
C HIS A 82 -23.91 -38.02 -7.01
N LYS A 83 -23.68 -38.64 -5.84
CA LYS A 83 -23.13 -40.00 -5.73
C LYS A 83 -24.27 -41.03 -5.73
N CYS A 84 -24.00 -42.26 -6.16
CA CYS A 84 -24.99 -43.35 -6.16
C CYS A 84 -25.55 -43.60 -4.76
N GLY A 85 -24.68 -43.90 -3.78
CA GLY A 85 -25.03 -44.11 -2.38
C GLY A 85 -25.73 -45.44 -2.06
N GLU A 86 -26.10 -46.21 -3.08
CA GLU A 86 -26.82 -47.49 -2.98
C GLU A 86 -25.88 -48.62 -2.50
N LEU A 87 -26.40 -49.53 -1.67
CA LEU A 87 -25.65 -50.65 -1.11
C LEU A 87 -25.45 -51.73 -2.18
N CYS A 88 -24.22 -52.25 -2.30
CA CYS A 88 -23.89 -53.32 -3.26
C CYS A 88 -24.31 -53.02 -4.72
N CYS A 89 -24.21 -51.75 -5.17
CA CYS A 89 -24.66 -51.36 -6.51
C CYS A 89 -23.91 -52.09 -7.64
N VAL A 90 -24.66 -52.65 -8.58
CA VAL A 90 -24.16 -53.31 -9.82
C VAL A 90 -24.37 -52.49 -11.08
N ASN A 91 -25.11 -51.38 -10.98
CA ASN A 91 -25.49 -50.59 -12.15
C ASN A 91 -24.25 -50.00 -12.83
N VAL A 92 -24.17 -50.19 -14.15
CA VAL A 92 -23.11 -49.58 -14.98
C VAL A 92 -23.42 -48.09 -15.16
N GLU A 93 -24.66 -47.76 -15.49
CA GLU A 93 -25.16 -46.39 -15.58
C GLU A 93 -25.93 -45.97 -14.32
N HIS A 94 -25.50 -44.85 -13.73
CA HIS A 94 -26.11 -44.33 -12.51
C HIS A 94 -26.99 -43.12 -12.82
N LYS A 95 -28.24 -43.32 -13.27
CA LYS A 95 -29.14 -42.20 -13.61
C LYS A 95 -29.47 -41.36 -12.37
N CYS A 96 -29.54 -40.04 -12.53
CA CYS A 96 -29.95 -39.14 -11.45
C CYS A 96 -31.42 -38.76 -11.60
N HIS A 97 -32.25 -39.16 -10.63
CA HIS A 97 -33.68 -38.83 -10.58
C HIS A 97 -34.00 -37.61 -9.70
N LEU A 98 -32.99 -36.95 -9.18
CA LEU A 98 -33.20 -35.73 -8.39
C LEU A 98 -33.53 -34.58 -9.34
N ILE A 99 -34.36 -33.65 -8.89
CA ILE A 99 -34.60 -32.38 -9.58
C ILE A 99 -33.39 -31.47 -9.37
N CYS A 100 -33.01 -30.70 -10.40
CA CYS A 100 -31.82 -29.84 -10.34
C CYS A 100 -31.93 -28.79 -9.22
N GLY A 101 -33.05 -28.08 -9.13
CA GLY A 101 -33.36 -27.12 -8.06
C GLY A 101 -32.46 -25.89 -8.00
N TYR A 102 -31.54 -25.73 -8.97
CA TYR A 102 -30.62 -24.59 -9.02
C TYR A 102 -31.35 -23.30 -9.39
N LYS A 103 -30.89 -22.17 -8.84
CA LYS A 103 -31.51 -20.86 -9.08
C LYS A 103 -31.23 -20.44 -10.54
N LEU A 104 -32.30 -20.16 -11.29
CA LEU A 104 -32.19 -19.75 -12.70
C LEU A 104 -31.63 -18.33 -12.83
N ASN A 105 -31.21 -17.97 -14.04
CA ASN A 105 -30.69 -16.64 -14.38
C ASN A 105 -31.65 -15.48 -14.04
N CYS A 106 -32.96 -15.72 -14.07
CA CYS A 106 -33.99 -14.75 -13.69
C CYS A 106 -33.95 -14.36 -12.20
N GLY A 107 -33.21 -15.09 -11.35
CA GLY A 107 -33.03 -14.72 -9.94
C GLY A 107 -34.25 -14.95 -9.04
N LEU A 108 -35.37 -15.44 -9.57
CA LEU A 108 -36.61 -15.70 -8.82
C LEU A 108 -36.99 -17.19 -8.84
N HIS A 109 -36.86 -17.85 -9.99
CA HIS A 109 -37.26 -19.25 -10.17
C HIS A 109 -36.10 -20.24 -9.98
N ARG A 110 -36.47 -21.50 -9.69
CA ARG A 110 -35.56 -22.63 -9.57
C ARG A 110 -35.82 -23.63 -10.70
N CYS A 111 -34.77 -24.29 -11.18
CA CYS A 111 -34.85 -25.30 -12.22
C CYS A 111 -35.67 -26.52 -11.75
N GLN A 112 -36.75 -26.83 -12.45
CA GLN A 112 -37.63 -27.98 -12.19
C GLN A 112 -37.27 -29.21 -13.04
N GLU A 113 -36.27 -29.10 -13.91
CA GLU A 113 -35.81 -30.21 -14.73
C GLU A 113 -35.09 -31.29 -13.91
N PRO A 114 -35.10 -32.56 -14.38
CA PRO A 114 -34.23 -33.60 -13.86
C PRO A 114 -32.78 -33.13 -13.83
N CYS A 115 -32.03 -33.59 -12.83
CA CYS A 115 -30.66 -33.16 -12.61
C CYS A 115 -29.80 -33.49 -13.84
N HIS A 116 -29.45 -32.44 -14.56
CA HIS A 116 -28.72 -32.49 -15.81
C HIS A 116 -27.26 -32.08 -15.61
N ARG A 117 -26.46 -32.17 -16.67
CA ARG A 117 -25.11 -31.59 -16.72
C ARG A 117 -25.17 -30.22 -17.38
N GLY A 118 -24.24 -29.34 -17.00
CA GLY A 118 -24.13 -28.00 -17.58
C GLY A 118 -25.05 -26.97 -16.93
N ASN A 119 -25.12 -25.79 -17.55
CA ASN A 119 -26.00 -24.70 -17.10
C ASN A 119 -27.47 -25.06 -17.29
N CYS A 120 -28.32 -24.54 -16.40
CA CYS A 120 -29.76 -24.66 -16.56
C CYS A 120 -30.23 -23.81 -17.74
N GLU A 121 -31.24 -24.30 -18.44
CA GLU A 121 -31.97 -23.54 -19.46
C GLU A 121 -32.52 -22.23 -18.86
N PRO A 122 -32.71 -21.18 -19.69
CA PRO A 122 -33.30 -19.93 -19.25
C PRO A 122 -34.71 -20.14 -18.71
N CYS A 123 -35.17 -19.21 -17.86
CA CYS A 123 -36.53 -19.28 -17.34
C CYS A 123 -37.56 -19.09 -18.46
N TRP A 124 -38.48 -20.05 -18.62
CA TRP A 124 -39.57 -19.99 -19.60
C TRP A 124 -40.81 -19.25 -19.11
N GLN A 125 -40.81 -18.79 -17.86
CA GLN A 125 -41.90 -17.97 -17.36
C GLN A 125 -41.86 -16.61 -18.06
N SER A 126 -43.03 -16.16 -18.51
CA SER A 126 -43.24 -14.79 -19.00
C SER A 126 -44.36 -14.13 -18.23
N SER A 127 -44.30 -12.81 -18.08
CA SER A 127 -45.42 -12.02 -17.59
C SER A 127 -46.31 -11.57 -18.76
N PHE A 128 -47.61 -11.56 -18.49
CA PHE A 128 -48.63 -11.02 -19.40
C PHE A 128 -49.07 -9.60 -19.02
N ASP A 129 -48.39 -9.02 -18.04
CA ASP A 129 -48.55 -7.63 -17.63
C ASP A 129 -47.50 -6.75 -18.32
N GLU A 130 -47.87 -5.50 -18.59
CA GLU A 130 -46.98 -4.47 -19.09
C GLU A 130 -45.89 -4.13 -18.06
N LEU A 131 -44.64 -4.02 -18.50
CA LEU A 131 -43.53 -3.62 -17.65
C LEU A 131 -43.17 -2.17 -17.93
N THR A 132 -43.43 -1.30 -16.96
CA THR A 132 -43.20 0.15 -17.10
C THR A 132 -41.93 0.61 -16.39
N CYS A 133 -41.37 1.75 -16.81
CA CYS A 133 -40.43 2.52 -15.97
C CYS A 133 -41.11 2.90 -14.64
N HIS A 134 -40.32 3.31 -13.66
CA HIS A 134 -40.85 3.90 -12.42
C HIS A 134 -41.79 5.09 -12.69
N CYS A 135 -41.52 5.84 -13.75
CA CYS A 135 -42.30 6.99 -14.17
C CYS A 135 -43.61 6.67 -14.91
N GLY A 136 -43.88 5.40 -15.28
CA GLY A 136 -45.00 5.00 -16.13
C GLY A 136 -44.91 5.38 -17.62
N LEU A 137 -44.00 6.26 -18.04
CA LEU A 137 -43.92 6.78 -19.42
C LEU A 137 -43.30 5.82 -20.44
N SER A 138 -42.34 4.99 -20.04
CA SER A 138 -41.72 3.98 -20.90
C SER A 138 -42.29 2.63 -20.56
N VAL A 139 -42.78 1.89 -21.57
CA VAL A 139 -43.53 0.65 -21.40
C VAL A 139 -42.99 -0.44 -22.32
N LEU A 140 -42.78 -1.64 -21.78
CA LEU A 140 -42.59 -2.88 -22.54
C LEU A 140 -43.89 -3.67 -22.50
N TYR A 141 -44.33 -4.16 -23.66
CA TYR A 141 -45.58 -4.90 -23.79
C TYR A 141 -45.35 -6.42 -23.70
N PRO A 142 -46.34 -7.19 -23.21
CA PRO A 142 -46.32 -8.66 -23.20
C PRO A 142 -46.08 -9.31 -24.57
N PRO A 143 -45.49 -10.53 -24.61
CA PRO A 143 -45.00 -11.33 -23.49
C PRO A 143 -43.59 -10.92 -23.03
N ILE A 144 -43.41 -10.70 -21.73
CA ILE A 144 -42.13 -10.22 -21.17
C ILE A 144 -41.45 -11.37 -20.47
N ALA A 145 -40.24 -11.72 -20.91
CA ALA A 145 -39.46 -12.79 -20.29
C ALA A 145 -39.17 -12.50 -18.81
N CYS A 146 -39.22 -13.54 -17.98
CA CYS A 146 -38.94 -13.41 -16.56
C CYS A 146 -37.50 -12.91 -16.33
N GLY A 147 -37.35 -11.87 -15.50
CA GLY A 147 -36.06 -11.24 -15.21
C GLY A 147 -35.70 -10.10 -16.17
N THR A 148 -36.55 -9.77 -17.14
CA THR A 148 -36.38 -8.53 -17.93
C THR A 148 -36.46 -7.32 -17.00
N LYS A 149 -35.46 -6.44 -17.09
CA LYS A 149 -35.41 -5.19 -16.33
C LYS A 149 -36.37 -4.16 -16.95
N PRO A 150 -36.91 -3.21 -16.16
CA PRO A 150 -37.71 -2.11 -16.69
C PRO A 150 -36.99 -1.36 -17.83
N PRO A 151 -37.74 -0.84 -18.83
CA PRO A 151 -37.16 -0.14 -19.97
C PRO A 151 -36.41 1.14 -19.55
N GLU A 152 -35.37 1.48 -20.31
CA GLU A 152 -34.66 2.75 -20.14
C GLU A 152 -35.57 3.92 -20.51
N CYS A 153 -35.66 4.90 -19.61
CA CYS A 153 -36.49 6.07 -19.81
C CYS A 153 -35.63 7.33 -19.92
N LYS A 154 -35.87 8.14 -20.95
CA LYS A 154 -35.15 9.40 -21.22
C LYS A 154 -35.82 10.62 -20.57
N ASN A 155 -36.99 10.45 -19.96
CA ASN A 155 -37.66 11.54 -19.27
C ASN A 155 -36.98 11.82 -17.93
N LEU A 156 -37.10 13.06 -17.45
CA LEU A 156 -36.58 13.44 -16.15
C LEU A 156 -37.21 12.60 -15.03
N CYS A 157 -36.41 12.31 -14.01
CA CYS A 157 -36.88 11.54 -12.87
C CYS A 157 -37.99 12.30 -12.12
N THR A 158 -39.09 11.60 -11.82
CA THR A 158 -40.28 12.15 -11.14
C THR A 158 -40.31 11.83 -9.64
N ARG A 159 -39.24 11.25 -9.10
CA ARG A 159 -39.15 10.87 -7.68
C ARG A 159 -39.05 12.11 -6.78
N ARG A 160 -39.35 11.93 -5.50
CA ARG A 160 -39.15 12.97 -4.49
C ARG A 160 -37.65 13.17 -4.25
N HIS A 161 -37.19 14.40 -4.37
CA HIS A 161 -35.82 14.79 -4.08
C HIS A 161 -35.79 15.73 -2.88
N GLU A 162 -34.79 15.59 -2.02
CA GLU A 162 -34.58 16.45 -0.85
C GLU A 162 -33.95 17.80 -1.21
N CYS A 163 -33.51 17.96 -2.46
CA CYS A 163 -32.86 19.17 -2.92
C CYS A 163 -33.85 20.14 -3.58
N GLU A 164 -33.64 21.44 -3.37
CA GLU A 164 -34.56 22.51 -3.77
C GLU A 164 -34.37 23.02 -5.21
N HIS A 165 -33.56 22.33 -6.02
CA HIS A 165 -33.22 22.75 -7.38
C HIS A 165 -33.71 21.73 -8.43
N PRO A 166 -33.79 22.12 -9.71
CA PRO A 166 -34.31 21.24 -10.76
C PRO A 166 -33.55 19.91 -10.85
N VAL A 167 -34.26 18.86 -11.27
CA VAL A 167 -33.72 17.52 -11.42
C VAL A 167 -33.07 17.38 -12.80
N PHE A 168 -31.79 16.98 -12.81
CA PHE A 168 -30.98 16.88 -14.04
C PHE A 168 -30.62 15.44 -14.44
N HIS A 169 -31.30 14.42 -13.90
CA HIS A 169 -31.11 13.03 -14.30
C HIS A 169 -32.41 12.43 -14.83
N ASN A 170 -32.25 11.46 -15.72
CA ASN A 170 -33.35 10.73 -16.31
C ASN A 170 -33.90 9.69 -15.34
N CYS A 171 -35.09 9.18 -15.63
CA CYS A 171 -35.68 8.08 -14.89
C CYS A 171 -34.78 6.84 -14.96
N HIS A 172 -34.65 6.16 -13.82
CA HIS A 172 -33.78 5.02 -13.63
C HIS A 172 -34.52 3.91 -12.88
N SER A 173 -34.02 2.68 -12.99
CA SER A 173 -34.68 1.50 -12.42
C SER A 173 -34.30 1.25 -10.96
N GLU A 174 -33.16 1.77 -10.49
CA GLU A 174 -32.67 1.62 -9.11
C GLU A 174 -33.58 2.32 -8.10
N GLU A 175 -33.66 1.88 -6.84
CA GLU A 175 -34.49 2.48 -5.77
C GLU A 175 -34.01 3.87 -5.32
N LYS A 176 -32.70 4.12 -5.38
CA LYS A 176 -32.10 5.39 -4.97
C LYS A 176 -31.73 6.20 -6.20
N CYS A 177 -32.05 7.50 -6.16
CA CYS A 177 -31.63 8.41 -7.22
C CYS A 177 -30.11 8.58 -7.25
N PRO A 178 -29.51 8.77 -8.43
CA PRO A 178 -28.10 9.11 -8.54
C PRO A 178 -27.80 10.42 -7.78
N PRO A 179 -26.57 10.56 -7.24
CA PRO A 179 -26.18 11.71 -6.44
C PRO A 179 -26.30 13.00 -7.28
N CYS A 180 -26.91 14.03 -6.69
CA CYS A 180 -27.16 15.25 -7.43
C CYS A 180 -25.87 16.05 -7.68
N THR A 181 -25.55 16.27 -8.96
CA THR A 181 -24.38 17.04 -9.42
C THR A 181 -24.67 18.52 -9.63
N TYR A 182 -25.89 18.98 -9.35
CA TYR A 182 -26.24 20.39 -9.48
C TYR A 182 -25.33 21.26 -8.62
N LEU A 183 -24.80 22.32 -9.23
CA LEU A 183 -23.81 23.18 -8.60
C LEU A 183 -24.51 24.20 -7.69
N THR A 184 -24.16 24.15 -6.41
CA THR A 184 -24.71 24.99 -5.35
C THR A 184 -23.60 25.77 -4.64
N GLN A 185 -23.99 26.80 -3.90
CA GLN A 185 -23.06 27.56 -3.07
C GLN A 185 -23.15 27.05 -1.63
N LYS A 186 -22.02 26.60 -1.06
CA LYS A 186 -21.98 25.99 0.28
C LYS A 186 -20.80 26.50 1.11
N TRP A 187 -21.01 26.53 2.41
CA TRP A 187 -19.94 26.81 3.39
C TRP A 187 -19.03 25.61 3.53
N CYS A 188 -17.74 25.84 3.73
CA CYS A 188 -16.84 24.76 4.09
C CYS A 188 -17.17 24.21 5.50
N MET A 189 -16.69 23.01 5.80
CA MET A 189 -16.95 22.29 7.05
C MET A 189 -16.54 23.08 8.31
N GLY A 190 -15.53 23.95 8.21
CA GLY A 190 -15.08 24.84 9.28
C GLY A 190 -15.71 26.24 9.26
N LYS A 191 -16.64 26.53 8.32
CA LYS A 191 -17.27 27.84 8.09
C LYS A 191 -16.28 29.00 7.88
N HIS A 192 -15.11 28.74 7.30
CA HIS A 192 -14.11 29.77 6.98
C HIS A 192 -14.46 30.59 5.74
N GLU A 193 -15.00 29.94 4.70
CA GLU A 193 -15.29 30.55 3.40
C GLU A 193 -16.45 29.82 2.72
N GLN A 194 -17.24 30.57 1.96
CA GLN A 194 -18.33 30.05 1.15
C GLN A 194 -17.84 29.82 -0.29
N ARG A 195 -17.92 28.57 -0.76
CA ARG A 195 -17.50 28.19 -2.12
C ARG A 195 -18.72 28.01 -3.02
N SER A 196 -18.62 28.57 -4.23
CA SER A 196 -19.53 28.31 -5.34
C SER A 196 -19.10 27.05 -6.11
N ASN A 197 -19.95 26.59 -7.02
CA ASN A 197 -19.69 25.42 -7.88
C ASN A 197 -19.48 24.11 -7.11
N ILE A 198 -20.21 23.93 -6.01
CA ILE A 198 -20.16 22.68 -5.26
C ILE A 198 -21.37 21.79 -5.58
N PRO A 199 -21.14 20.56 -6.08
CA PRO A 199 -22.21 19.58 -6.26
C PRO A 199 -23.10 19.43 -5.02
N CYS A 200 -24.40 19.44 -5.21
CA CYS A 200 -25.39 19.41 -4.12
C CYS A 200 -25.24 18.19 -3.21
N HIS A 201 -24.88 17.01 -3.73
CA HIS A 201 -24.65 15.83 -2.90
C HIS A 201 -23.47 15.98 -1.92
N LEU A 202 -22.53 16.90 -2.17
CA LEU A 202 -21.38 17.13 -1.29
C LEU A 202 -21.77 18.08 -0.16
N GLN A 203 -21.71 17.59 1.07
CA GLN A 203 -21.99 18.39 2.28
C GLN A 203 -20.71 18.82 3.01
N ASP A 204 -19.70 17.95 3.07
CA ASP A 204 -18.47 18.19 3.83
C ASP A 204 -17.33 18.69 2.93
N ILE A 205 -17.28 20.00 2.69
CA ILE A 205 -16.32 20.60 1.77
C ILE A 205 -15.21 21.28 2.56
N SER A 206 -13.95 21.02 2.21
CA SER A 206 -12.81 21.73 2.79
C SER A 206 -12.47 22.97 1.95
N CYS A 207 -12.23 24.11 2.60
CA CYS A 207 -11.73 25.30 1.93
C CYS A 207 -10.21 25.29 1.71
N GLY A 208 -9.48 24.26 2.17
CA GLY A 208 -8.01 24.19 2.07
C GLY A 208 -7.24 25.21 2.92
N LEU A 209 -7.90 26.25 3.43
CA LEU A 209 -7.32 27.23 4.36
C LEU A 209 -7.07 26.62 5.73
N THR A 210 -6.09 27.17 6.46
CA THR A 210 -5.87 26.88 7.87
C THR A 210 -7.02 27.44 8.71
N CYS A 211 -7.45 26.69 9.73
CA CYS A 211 -8.64 27.04 10.51
C CYS A 211 -8.52 28.36 11.27
N ASN A 212 -7.34 28.67 11.81
CA ASN A 212 -7.01 29.92 12.53
C ASN A 212 -7.91 30.30 13.72
N LYS A 213 -8.86 29.43 14.09
CA LYS A 213 -9.71 29.59 15.27
C LYS A 213 -8.86 29.63 16.55
N MET A 214 -9.19 30.53 17.47
CA MET A 214 -8.52 30.64 18.77
C MET A 214 -8.71 29.35 19.55
N LEU A 215 -7.61 28.78 20.05
CA LEU A 215 -7.64 27.61 20.92
C LEU A 215 -7.95 28.04 22.37
N PRO A 216 -8.45 27.14 23.24
CA PRO A 216 -8.73 27.40 24.66
C PRO A 216 -7.51 27.82 25.51
N CYS A 217 -6.31 27.80 24.94
CA CYS A 217 -5.11 28.34 25.58
C CYS A 217 -4.91 29.84 25.35
N GLU A 218 -5.77 30.49 24.54
CA GLU A 218 -5.81 31.94 24.22
C GLU A 218 -4.54 32.53 23.58
N THR A 219 -3.45 31.79 23.54
CA THR A 219 -2.15 32.19 22.99
C THR A 219 -1.87 31.53 21.64
N HIS A 220 -2.62 30.50 21.26
CA HIS A 220 -2.42 29.75 20.02
C HIS A 220 -3.68 29.67 19.17
N ARG A 221 -3.47 29.63 17.85
CA ARG A 221 -4.50 29.49 16.81
C ARG A 221 -4.43 28.11 16.16
N CYS A 222 -5.56 27.56 15.75
CA CYS A 222 -5.61 26.26 15.09
C CYS A 222 -4.83 26.27 13.77
N ARG A 223 -3.79 25.45 13.66
CA ARG A 223 -2.95 25.30 12.44
C ARG A 223 -3.43 24.17 11.52
N ARG A 224 -4.50 23.46 11.88
CA ARG A 224 -5.06 22.40 11.04
C ARG A 224 -5.70 23.02 9.80
N ILE A 225 -5.61 22.31 8.68
CA ILE A 225 -6.46 22.59 7.51
C ILE A 225 -7.93 22.46 7.91
N CYS A 226 -8.81 23.14 7.16
CA CYS A 226 -10.24 23.14 7.39
C CYS A 226 -10.76 21.74 7.76
N HIS A 227 -11.30 21.64 8.97
CA HIS A 227 -11.74 20.40 9.59
C HIS A 227 -13.13 20.58 10.18
N ARG A 228 -13.84 19.47 10.37
CA ARG A 228 -15.13 19.43 11.08
C ARG A 228 -14.90 19.36 12.59
N GLY A 229 -15.81 19.95 13.36
CA GLY A 229 -15.80 19.88 14.82
C GLY A 229 -14.81 20.82 15.53
N GLU A 230 -14.51 20.51 16.79
CA GLU A 230 -13.64 21.33 17.63
C GLU A 230 -12.16 21.19 17.23
N CYS A 231 -11.40 22.29 17.35
CA CYS A 231 -9.99 22.31 16.96
C CYS A 231 -9.08 21.45 17.85
N LEU A 232 -9.55 21.09 19.05
CA LEU A 232 -8.91 20.19 19.99
C LEU A 232 -9.88 19.05 20.29
N ALA A 233 -9.79 17.98 19.51
CA ALA A 233 -10.70 16.85 19.65
C ALA A 233 -10.51 16.13 21.00
N GLU A 234 -9.28 16.02 21.52
CA GLU A 234 -8.98 15.32 22.78
C GLU A 234 -7.72 15.88 23.45
N GLY A 235 -7.81 17.02 24.15
CA GLY A 235 -6.77 17.45 25.10
C GLY A 235 -6.31 18.92 25.03
N SER A 236 -5.15 19.19 25.63
CA SER A 236 -4.52 20.52 25.70
C SER A 236 -3.77 20.88 24.41
N CYS A 237 -3.52 22.17 24.21
CA CYS A 237 -2.76 22.65 23.06
C CYS A 237 -1.33 22.09 23.10
N GLN A 238 -0.91 21.33 22.09
CA GLN A 238 0.48 20.82 21.96
C GLN A 238 1.34 21.72 21.06
N GLN A 239 0.85 22.89 20.67
CA GLN A 239 1.62 23.78 19.79
C GLN A 239 2.82 24.38 20.54
N PRO A 240 3.97 24.52 19.85
CA PRO A 240 5.16 25.10 20.46
C PRO A 240 4.94 26.56 20.83
N CYS A 241 5.26 26.92 22.07
CA CYS A 241 5.16 28.27 22.59
C CYS A 241 6.15 29.21 21.89
N MET A 242 5.63 30.33 21.36
CA MET A 242 6.42 31.34 20.63
C MET A 242 6.86 32.52 21.51
N LEU A 243 6.58 32.49 22.82
CA LEU A 243 6.99 33.56 23.73
C LEU A 243 8.53 33.60 23.82
N PRO A 244 9.16 34.78 23.67
CA PRO A 244 10.59 34.94 23.77
C PRO A 244 11.05 34.68 25.21
N ARG A 245 12.11 33.88 25.37
CA ARG A 245 12.73 33.61 26.68
C ARG A 245 13.37 34.89 27.22
N PRO A 246 13.20 35.22 28.52
CA PRO A 246 13.81 36.42 29.10
C PRO A 246 15.35 36.37 29.11
N ASP A 247 15.95 35.18 29.20
CA ASP A 247 17.41 35.01 29.30
C ASP A 247 18.14 35.24 27.96
N CYS A 248 17.58 34.77 26.85
CA CYS A 248 18.26 34.77 25.54
C CYS A 248 17.43 35.32 24.37
N GLY A 249 16.18 35.71 24.59
CA GLY A 249 15.28 36.26 23.57
C GLY A 249 14.75 35.25 22.53
N HIS A 250 15.19 33.99 22.58
CA HIS A 250 14.77 32.94 21.65
C HIS A 250 13.37 32.38 21.98
N PRO A 251 12.60 31.89 20.99
CA PRO A 251 11.28 31.31 21.23
C PRO A 251 11.35 30.08 22.15
N CYS A 252 10.42 29.97 23.10
CA CYS A 252 10.39 28.90 24.09
C CYS A 252 10.41 27.50 23.46
N SER A 253 9.60 27.27 22.42
CA SER A 253 9.46 25.99 21.71
C SER A 253 8.98 24.81 22.56
N ALA A 254 8.65 25.02 23.84
CA ALA A 254 8.00 24.02 24.68
C ALA A 254 6.51 23.84 24.30
N PRO A 255 5.89 22.69 24.62
CA PRO A 255 4.44 22.52 24.48
C PRO A 255 3.67 23.64 25.19
N CYS A 256 2.49 24.01 24.68
CA CYS A 256 1.71 25.11 25.23
C CYS A 256 1.48 24.92 26.73
N HIS A 257 1.94 25.88 27.50
CA HIS A 257 1.73 25.98 28.93
C HIS A 257 0.79 27.17 29.17
N LYS A 258 -0.43 26.88 29.62
CA LYS A 258 -1.53 27.85 29.71
C LYS A 258 -1.22 28.87 30.82
N GLY A 259 -0.73 30.06 30.46
CA GLY A 259 -0.60 31.21 31.35
C GLY A 259 0.49 31.14 32.43
N SER A 260 1.13 29.99 32.65
CA SER A 260 2.35 29.92 33.45
C SER A 260 3.52 30.54 32.69
N SER A 261 4.48 31.13 33.40
CA SER A 261 5.72 31.61 32.79
C SER A 261 6.41 30.47 32.02
N CYS A 262 7.10 30.82 30.92
CA CYS A 262 7.83 29.84 30.12
C CYS A 262 8.76 29.02 31.02
N PRO A 263 8.72 27.68 30.96
CA PRO A 263 9.60 26.86 31.78
C PRO A 263 11.05 27.20 31.45
N ARG A 264 11.88 27.38 32.49
CA ARG A 264 13.32 27.72 32.38
C ARG A 264 14.14 26.50 31.91
N THR A 265 13.76 25.95 30.77
CA THR A 265 14.50 24.90 30.07
C THR A 265 15.70 25.50 29.35
N THR A 266 16.74 24.70 29.14
CA THR A 266 17.91 25.12 28.35
C THR A 266 17.48 25.49 26.93
N CYS A 267 18.03 26.56 26.38
CA CYS A 267 17.69 27.02 25.05
C CYS A 267 18.33 26.11 23.99
N THR A 268 17.50 25.37 23.25
CA THR A 268 17.93 24.51 22.12
C THR A 268 17.97 25.25 20.78
N ALA A 269 17.78 26.57 20.78
CA ALA A 269 17.87 27.37 19.55
C ALA A 269 19.29 27.31 18.99
N LYS A 270 19.40 27.09 17.68
CA LYS A 270 20.67 27.07 16.95
C LYS A 270 21.10 28.51 16.67
N VAL A 271 22.27 28.89 17.15
CA VAL A 271 22.87 30.21 16.93
C VAL A 271 24.13 30.06 16.09
N ALA A 272 24.29 30.92 15.08
CA ALA A 272 25.50 30.98 14.29
C ALA A 272 26.54 31.82 15.02
N VAL A 273 27.68 31.21 15.34
CA VAL A 273 28.84 31.86 15.97
C VAL A 273 29.94 31.99 14.93
N GLN A 274 30.67 33.10 14.95
CA GLN A 274 31.68 33.43 13.94
C GLN A 274 33.00 33.86 14.61
N CYS A 275 34.14 33.59 13.97
CA CYS A 275 35.43 34.16 14.41
C CYS A 275 35.45 35.69 14.19
N ASP A 276 36.35 36.40 14.89
CA ASP A 276 36.62 37.82 14.65
C ASP A 276 37.01 38.11 13.19
N CYS A 277 37.70 37.16 12.56
CA CYS A 277 38.14 37.20 11.18
C CYS A 277 37.05 36.96 10.12
N GLY A 278 35.84 36.61 10.54
CA GLY A 278 34.72 36.28 9.66
C GLY A 278 34.78 34.94 8.91
N ARG A 279 35.93 34.25 8.86
CA ARG A 279 36.15 33.00 8.12
C ARG A 279 35.39 31.80 8.67
N ARG A 280 35.53 31.52 9.96
CA ARG A 280 34.90 30.37 10.62
C ARG A 280 33.50 30.74 11.05
N LYS A 281 32.51 29.96 10.62
CA LYS A 281 31.11 30.06 11.04
C LYS A 281 30.65 28.68 11.47
N GLU A 282 30.18 28.56 12.68
CA GLU A 282 29.67 27.30 13.22
C GLU A 282 28.27 27.51 13.80
N THR A 283 27.44 26.48 13.71
CA THR A 283 26.09 26.52 14.27
C THR A 283 26.09 25.72 15.56
N VAL A 284 26.00 26.42 16.69
CA VAL A 284 26.01 25.83 18.03
C VAL A 284 24.69 26.05 18.73
N VAL A 285 24.39 25.26 19.76
CA VAL A 285 23.16 25.44 20.55
C VAL A 285 23.32 26.63 21.49
N CYS A 286 22.29 27.48 21.64
CA CYS A 286 22.33 28.69 22.46
C CYS A 286 22.78 28.44 23.91
N ALA A 287 22.33 27.34 24.53
CA ALA A 287 22.78 26.95 25.87
C ALA A 287 24.29 26.64 25.94
N GLU A 288 24.83 26.01 24.90
CA GLU A 288 26.25 25.68 24.79
C GLU A 288 27.07 26.93 24.48
N ALA A 289 26.55 27.82 23.63
CA ALA A 289 27.20 29.07 23.26
C ALA A 289 27.48 29.97 24.47
N ALA A 290 26.51 30.10 25.39
CA ALA A 290 26.67 30.88 26.62
C ALA A 290 27.72 30.28 27.56
N ASN A 291 27.78 28.95 27.67
CA ASN A 291 28.70 28.24 28.57
C ASN A 291 30.14 28.20 28.02
N SER A 292 30.27 28.07 26.70
CA SER A 292 31.56 28.20 26.02
C SER A 292 32.12 29.61 26.20
N TYR A 293 31.30 30.66 26.03
CA TYR A 293 31.73 32.04 26.28
C TYR A 293 32.24 32.27 27.71
N GLN A 294 31.55 31.76 28.73
CA GLN A 294 32.00 31.91 30.13
C GLN A 294 33.37 31.25 30.39
N ARG A 295 33.59 30.06 29.81
CA ARG A 295 34.90 29.39 29.88
C ARG A 295 35.98 30.18 29.13
N TYR A 296 35.68 30.71 27.95
CA TYR A 296 36.63 31.51 27.18
C TYR A 296 36.97 32.83 27.87
N ALA A 297 35.99 33.55 28.42
CA ALA A 297 36.23 34.77 29.19
C ALA A 297 37.14 34.49 30.40
N ALA A 298 36.94 33.37 31.10
CA ALA A 298 37.79 32.96 32.22
C ALA A 298 39.24 32.64 31.79
N ILE A 299 39.42 31.95 30.66
CA ILE A 299 40.75 31.62 30.12
C ILE A 299 41.47 32.90 29.63
N ALA A 300 40.78 33.80 28.93
CA ALA A 300 41.35 35.06 28.48
C ALA A 300 41.75 35.97 29.66
N MET A 301 40.95 35.99 30.74
CA MET A 301 41.31 36.67 31.98
C MET A 301 42.55 36.04 32.61
N ALA A 302 42.64 34.71 32.68
CA ALA A 302 43.80 34.02 33.25
C ALA A 302 45.10 34.25 32.45
N SER A 303 45.03 34.25 31.11
CA SER A 303 46.18 34.54 30.26
C SER A 303 46.66 35.98 30.47
N LYS A 304 45.76 36.96 30.51
CA LYS A 304 46.13 38.36 30.77
C LYS A 304 46.72 38.59 32.15
N LEU A 305 46.24 37.89 33.19
CA LEU A 305 46.81 37.97 34.54
C LEU A 305 48.23 37.38 34.62
N SER A 306 48.56 36.44 33.73
CA SER A 306 49.89 35.81 33.66
C SER A 306 50.93 36.74 33.04
N ASP A 307 50.50 37.71 32.23
CA ASP A 307 51.36 38.68 31.54
C ASP A 307 51.58 39.98 32.34
N MET A 308 50.98 40.13 33.52
CA MET A 308 51.11 41.33 34.35
C MET A 308 52.39 41.32 35.21
N GLN A 309 53.19 42.38 35.14
CA GLN A 309 54.29 42.62 36.08
C GLN A 309 53.80 43.35 37.34
N LEU A 310 54.52 43.13 38.45
CA LEU A 310 54.24 43.71 39.77
C LEU A 310 54.18 45.25 39.70
N GLY A 311 52.97 45.80 39.67
CA GLY A 311 52.72 47.25 39.69
C GLY A 311 51.62 47.73 38.75
N ASP A 312 51.20 46.93 37.78
CA ASP A 312 50.14 47.32 36.86
C ASP A 312 48.74 47.11 37.46
N SER A 313 47.89 48.12 37.36
CA SER A 313 46.47 48.03 37.72
C SER A 313 45.62 47.92 36.46
N MET A 314 44.73 46.93 36.40
CA MET A 314 43.75 46.79 35.33
C MET A 314 42.34 47.06 35.87
N ASP A 315 41.58 47.92 35.18
CA ASP A 315 40.15 48.08 35.41
C ASP A 315 39.40 46.91 34.74
N ILE A 316 38.71 46.11 35.56
CA ILE A 316 37.94 44.93 35.16
C ILE A 316 36.55 45.33 34.62
N GLY A 317 36.14 46.60 34.80
CA GLY A 317 34.85 47.13 34.37
C GLY A 317 34.46 46.91 32.90
N PRO A 318 35.37 47.04 31.92
CA PRO A 318 35.03 46.90 30.49
C PRO A 318 34.74 45.45 30.06
N LEU A 319 35.42 44.47 30.65
CA LEU A 319 35.29 43.03 30.30
C LEU A 319 33.97 42.40 30.79
N LEU A 320 33.24 43.10 31.67
CA LEU A 320 31.98 42.66 32.26
C LEU A 320 30.78 43.52 31.81
N THR A 321 30.89 44.25 30.70
CA THR A 321 29.72 44.97 30.18
C THR A 321 28.75 43.98 29.52
N LYS A 322 27.49 43.97 29.99
CA LYS A 322 26.38 43.10 29.51
C LYS A 322 26.14 43.13 27.98
N LYS A 323 26.75 44.08 27.26
CA LYS A 323 26.59 44.28 25.83
C LYS A 323 27.59 43.43 25.01
N GLU A 324 28.78 43.16 25.54
CA GLU A 324 29.78 42.28 24.92
C GLU A 324 29.58 40.79 25.27
N LEU A 325 28.89 40.52 26.39
CA LEU A 325 28.42 39.18 26.78
C LEU A 325 27.51 38.48 25.75
N LYS A 326 27.02 39.23 24.74
CA LYS A 326 26.14 38.74 23.67
C LYS A 326 26.88 38.27 22.42
N GLN A 327 28.20 38.48 22.33
CA GLN A 327 29.00 38.04 21.19
C GLN A 327 29.69 36.71 21.50
N THR A 328 28.95 35.62 21.29
CA THR A 328 29.50 34.27 21.22
C THR A 328 30.34 34.17 19.94
N ARG A 329 31.67 34.31 20.06
CA ARG A 329 32.62 34.28 18.94
C ARG A 329 33.51 33.04 19.02
N LEU A 330 33.90 32.52 17.87
CA LEU A 330 34.85 31.41 17.75
C LEU A 330 36.29 31.92 17.77
N GLU A 331 37.22 31.11 18.26
CA GLU A 331 38.65 31.42 18.18
C GLU A 331 39.15 31.34 16.72
N CYS A 332 40.06 32.23 16.34
CA CYS A 332 40.77 32.13 15.07
C CYS A 332 41.77 30.96 15.11
N ASP A 333 41.75 30.09 14.11
CA ASP A 333 42.77 29.04 13.98
C ASP A 333 44.03 29.58 13.26
N GLN A 334 45.04 28.72 13.10
CA GLN A 334 46.28 29.10 12.41
C GLN A 334 46.02 29.57 10.96
N GLU A 335 44.99 29.05 10.32
CA GLU A 335 44.58 29.46 8.97
C GLU A 335 43.89 30.83 8.97
N CYS A 336 43.16 31.18 10.03
CA CYS A 336 42.67 32.55 10.23
C CYS A 336 43.83 33.53 10.43
N ALA A 337 44.88 33.15 11.14
CA ALA A 337 46.07 33.98 11.34
C ALA A 337 46.86 34.18 10.04
N THR A 338 47.01 33.14 9.21
CA THR A 338 47.65 33.25 7.90
C THR A 338 46.82 34.12 6.95
N LEU A 339 45.50 33.97 6.95
CA LEU A 339 44.61 34.81 6.13
C LEU A 339 44.65 36.28 6.55
N GLU A 340 44.63 36.59 7.84
CA GLU A 340 44.74 37.98 8.30
C GLU A 340 46.12 38.58 7.97
N ARG A 341 47.19 37.79 8.07
CA ARG A 341 48.54 38.21 7.62
C ARG A 341 48.56 38.46 6.11
N ASN A 342 48.00 37.56 5.31
CA ASN A 342 47.93 37.69 3.86
C ASN A 342 47.05 38.89 3.46
N ARG A 343 45.94 39.14 4.16
CA ARG A 343 45.09 40.31 3.96
C ARG A 343 45.85 41.60 4.22
N ARG A 344 46.58 41.69 5.33
CA ARG A 344 47.41 42.87 5.65
C ARG A 344 48.53 43.08 4.64
N LEU A 345 49.16 42.01 4.17
CA LEU A 345 50.17 42.08 3.12
C LEU A 345 49.56 42.53 1.78
N ALA A 346 48.40 41.99 1.40
CA ALA A 346 47.69 42.38 0.19
C ALA A 346 47.23 43.85 0.24
N GLU A 347 46.70 44.32 1.38
CA GLU A 347 46.35 45.72 1.61
C GLU A 347 47.58 46.63 1.54
N ALA A 348 48.70 46.23 2.14
CA ALA A 348 49.95 46.99 2.09
C ALA A 348 50.56 47.06 0.68
N LEU A 349 50.32 46.03 -0.15
CA LEU A 349 50.83 45.93 -1.52
C LEU A 349 49.80 46.39 -2.58
N GLN A 350 48.62 46.89 -2.17
CA GLN A 350 47.52 47.28 -3.05
C GLN A 350 47.05 46.17 -4.03
N ILE A 351 47.14 44.91 -3.61
CA ILE A 351 46.70 43.76 -4.41
C ILE A 351 45.19 43.62 -4.28
N ASP A 352 44.46 43.95 -5.34
CA ASP A 352 42.99 43.80 -5.38
C ASP A 352 42.61 42.32 -5.51
N SER A 353 41.95 41.79 -4.47
CA SER A 353 41.53 40.38 -4.41
C SER A 353 40.38 40.05 -5.36
N SER A 354 39.79 41.06 -6.01
CA SER A 354 38.73 40.89 -7.01
C SER A 354 39.25 40.58 -8.42
N SER A 355 40.54 40.79 -8.70
CA SER A 355 41.15 40.59 -10.01
C SER A 355 41.93 39.28 -10.17
N ASP A 356 41.81 38.34 -9.24
CA ASP A 356 42.52 37.06 -9.32
C ASP A 356 41.88 36.12 -10.37
N PRO A 357 42.54 35.82 -11.50
CA PRO A 357 42.00 34.98 -12.58
C PRO A 357 41.75 33.53 -12.16
N PHE A 358 42.31 33.10 -11.03
CA PHE A 358 42.25 31.72 -10.53
C PHE A 358 41.27 31.54 -9.35
N ASN A 359 40.56 32.59 -8.93
CA ASN A 359 39.54 32.45 -7.91
C ASN A 359 38.28 31.80 -8.52
N VAL A 360 38.06 30.52 -8.21
CA VAL A 360 37.06 29.56 -8.75
C VAL A 360 35.59 30.06 -8.79
N ARG A 361 35.29 31.25 -8.28
CA ARG A 361 33.96 31.87 -8.32
C ARG A 361 33.80 33.00 -9.35
N SER A 362 34.84 33.40 -10.09
CA SER A 362 34.65 34.15 -11.32
C SER A 362 34.22 33.14 -12.40
N ALA A 363 32.95 33.21 -12.81
CA ALA A 363 32.53 32.54 -14.03
C ALA A 363 33.47 33.01 -15.14
N SER A 364 34.30 32.12 -15.70
CA SER A 364 35.20 32.45 -16.79
C SER A 364 34.35 32.90 -17.98
N VAL A 365 34.19 34.22 -18.13
CA VAL A 365 33.47 34.79 -19.25
C VAL A 365 34.40 34.74 -20.45
N TYR A 366 34.31 33.66 -21.24
CA TYR A 366 34.95 33.63 -22.54
C TYR A 366 34.49 34.86 -23.35
N SER A 367 35.41 35.49 -24.06
CA SER A 367 35.11 36.67 -24.87
C SER A 367 34.06 36.33 -25.94
N ASP A 368 33.26 37.31 -26.37
CA ASP A 368 32.19 37.05 -27.33
C ASP A 368 32.72 36.63 -28.71
N SER A 369 33.95 37.01 -29.06
CA SER A 369 34.66 36.51 -30.24
C SER A 369 34.86 34.99 -30.17
N LEU A 370 35.40 34.49 -29.05
CA LEU A 370 35.63 33.05 -28.83
C LEU A 370 34.32 32.24 -28.92
N LYS A 371 33.21 32.79 -28.40
CA LYS A 371 31.89 32.15 -28.50
C LYS A 371 31.33 32.14 -29.91
N GLU A 372 31.70 33.11 -30.75
CA GLU A 372 31.27 33.14 -32.15
C GLU A 372 32.11 32.21 -33.01
N ASP A 373 33.41 32.16 -32.78
CA ASP A 373 34.32 31.24 -33.45
C ASP A 373 33.95 29.78 -33.13
N ALA A 374 33.64 29.47 -31.86
CA ALA A 374 33.14 28.15 -31.46
C ALA A 374 31.79 27.79 -32.10
N ARG A 375 30.95 28.77 -32.45
CA ARG A 375 29.69 28.53 -33.18
C ARG A 375 29.92 28.28 -34.67
N LYS A 376 30.95 28.87 -35.26
CA LYS A 376 31.28 28.73 -36.69
C LYS A 376 32.04 27.42 -36.95
N ASP A 377 33.03 27.09 -36.13
CA ASP A 377 33.82 25.87 -36.25
C ASP A 377 34.24 25.36 -34.88
N LEU A 378 33.36 24.57 -34.25
CA LEU A 378 33.61 23.99 -32.94
C LEU A 378 34.80 23.03 -32.96
N LYS A 379 35.02 22.33 -34.08
CA LYS A 379 36.05 21.29 -34.17
C LYS A 379 37.45 21.91 -34.09
N PHE A 380 37.66 23.00 -34.83
CA PHE A 380 38.91 23.76 -34.76
C PHE A 380 39.20 24.30 -33.35
N VAL A 381 38.20 24.89 -32.68
CA VAL A 381 38.39 25.46 -31.33
C VAL A 381 38.76 24.37 -30.32
N THR A 382 38.12 23.20 -30.39
CA THR A 382 38.46 22.08 -29.50
C THR A 382 39.85 21.49 -29.77
N GLU A 383 40.27 21.39 -31.04
CA GLU A 383 41.62 20.94 -31.39
C GLU A 383 42.70 21.90 -30.86
N VAL A 384 42.46 23.22 -30.96
CA VAL A 384 43.37 24.24 -30.40
C VAL A 384 43.41 24.17 -28.87
N GLU A 385 42.26 23.96 -28.22
CA GLU A 385 42.19 23.81 -26.76
C GLU A 385 42.98 22.60 -26.28
N GLU A 386 42.85 21.45 -26.94
CA GLU A 386 43.64 20.25 -26.62
C GLU A 386 45.15 20.50 -26.78
N GLU A 387 45.56 21.19 -27.84
CA GLU A 387 46.98 21.43 -28.08
C GLU A 387 47.59 22.41 -27.07
N ILE A 388 46.85 23.46 -26.69
CA ILE A 388 47.26 24.37 -25.61
C ILE A 388 47.34 23.62 -24.28
N LYS A 389 46.37 22.73 -24.00
CA LYS A 389 46.38 21.91 -22.78
C LYS A 389 47.59 20.99 -22.73
N ASN A 390 47.91 20.33 -23.85
CA ASN A 390 49.12 19.52 -23.98
C ASN A 390 50.38 20.35 -23.74
N LEU A 391 50.43 21.59 -24.27
CA LEU A 391 51.56 22.49 -24.09
C LEU A 391 51.74 22.93 -22.63
N VAL A 392 50.64 23.20 -21.91
CA VAL A 392 50.67 23.53 -20.48
C VAL A 392 51.10 22.32 -19.64
N GLU A 393 50.61 21.12 -19.96
CA GLU A 393 51.03 19.90 -19.27
C GLU A 393 52.51 19.59 -19.52
N LEU A 394 53.02 19.82 -20.73
CA LEU A 394 54.44 19.71 -21.06
C LEU A 394 55.28 20.77 -20.34
N ALA A 395 54.81 22.01 -20.24
CA ALA A 395 55.48 23.07 -19.50
C ALA A 395 55.54 22.77 -18.00
N ASN A 396 54.46 22.25 -17.41
CA ASN A 396 54.44 21.83 -16.01
C ASN A 396 55.37 20.63 -15.74
N LYS A 397 55.47 19.67 -16.69
CA LYS A 397 56.44 18.56 -16.58
C LYS A 397 57.89 19.03 -16.74
N ASN A 398 58.15 20.03 -17.59
CA ASN A 398 59.48 20.60 -17.80
C ASN A 398 59.92 21.56 -16.68
N TYR A 399 58.97 22.17 -15.95
CA TYR A 399 59.27 22.97 -14.75
C TYR A 399 59.92 22.15 -13.62
N TRP A 400 59.77 20.82 -13.64
CA TRP A 400 60.46 19.91 -12.71
C TRP A 400 61.82 19.40 -13.22
N ASN A 401 62.21 19.70 -14.47
CA ASN A 401 63.48 19.27 -15.07
C ASN A 401 64.49 20.41 -15.26
N PHE A 402 64.20 21.63 -14.78
CA PHE A 402 65.14 22.75 -14.71
C PHE A 402 65.07 23.44 -13.34
N LEU A 403 65.27 22.67 -12.28
CA LEU A 403 65.88 23.13 -11.04
C LEU A 403 67.13 22.26 -10.83
N PRO A 404 68.35 22.85 -10.71
CA PRO A 404 69.55 22.10 -10.34
C PRO A 404 69.45 21.52 -8.93
#